data_AF-A0A1E5GWU0-F1
#
_entry.id   AF-A0A1E5GWU0-F1
#
_cell.length_a   1.000
_cell.length_b   1.000
_cell.length_c   1.000
_cell.angle_alpha   90.00
_cell.angle_beta   90.00
_cell.angle_gamma   90.00
#
_symmetry.space_group_name_H-M   'P 1'
#
loop_
_entity.id
_entity.type
_entity.pdbx_description
1 polymer ?
#
loop_
_entity_poly.entity_id
_entity_poly.type
_entity_poly.pdbx_seq_one_letter_code
_entity_poly.pdbx_strand_id
1 'polypeptide(L)' 'MFGKSKVKVLTRKQIKEICLAFKCQKNEFVARKFEDGFLVSIRSKEYRVKFSEGFSPKIVYAKEVKRVSKK' A
#
# COMPACT_ATOMS: atom_id res chain seq x y z
N MET A 1 -9.22 -23.98 -4.02
CA MET A 1 -8.28 -23.05 -4.70
C MET A 1 -8.73 -21.61 -4.45
N PHE A 2 -8.16 -20.92 -3.44
CA PHE A 2 -8.49 -19.51 -3.23
C PHE A 2 -7.79 -18.67 -4.29
N GLY A 3 -8.53 -18.36 -5.36
CA GLY A 3 -8.15 -17.38 -6.36
C GLY A 3 -7.90 -16.03 -5.71
N LYS A 4 -6.65 -15.78 -5.32
CA LYS A 4 -6.17 -14.45 -4.96
C LYS A 4 -6.09 -13.65 -6.25
N SER A 5 -7.23 -13.17 -6.71
CA SER A 5 -7.33 -12.08 -7.66
C SER A 5 -6.65 -10.86 -7.03
N LYS A 6 -5.31 -10.83 -7.14
CA LYS A 6 -4.49 -9.65 -6.90
C LYS A 6 -4.93 -8.64 -7.96
N VAL A 7 -5.98 -7.89 -7.68
CA VAL A 7 -6.31 -6.67 -8.39
C VAL A 7 -5.04 -5.83 -8.29
N LYS A 8 -4.20 -5.86 -9.32
CA LYS A 8 -2.96 -5.10 -9.40
C LYS A 8 -3.36 -3.65 -9.64
N VAL A 9 -3.86 -3.00 -8.61
CA VAL A 9 -4.15 -1.57 -8.62
C VAL A 9 -2.84 -0.77 -8.77
N LEU A 10 -1.72 -1.34 -8.32
CA LEU A 10 -0.42 -0.68 -8.30
C LEU A 10 0.52 -1.18 -9.40
N THR A 11 1.20 -0.24 -10.05
CA THR A 11 2.23 -0.51 -11.04
C THR A 11 3.46 -1.12 -10.37
N ARG A 12 4.26 -1.92 -11.10
CA ARG A 12 5.50 -2.53 -10.56
C ARG A 12 6.45 -1.51 -9.93
N LYS A 13 6.50 -0.28 -10.46
CA LYS A 13 7.27 0.85 -9.90
C LYS A 13 6.77 1.26 -8.51
N GLN A 14 5.46 1.48 -8.36
CA GLN A 14 4.83 1.80 -7.07
C GLN A 14 5.05 0.72 -6.02
N ILE A 15 4.92 -0.55 -6.44
CA ILE A 15 5.16 -1.70 -5.56
C ILE A 15 6.61 -1.68 -5.03
N LYS A 16 7.59 -1.37 -5.88
CA LYS A 16 8.99 -1.27 -5.48
C LYS A 16 9.21 -0.10 -4.53
N GLU A 17 8.60 1.05 -4.79
CA GLU A 17 8.66 2.24 -3.93
C GLU A 17 8.09 1.93 -2.53
N ILE A 18 6.96 1.23 -2.44
CA ILE A 18 6.37 0.77 -1.17
C ILE A 18 7.32 -0.19 -0.46
N CYS A 19 7.86 -1.19 -1.15
CA CYS A 19 8.83 -2.13 -0.58
C CYS A 19 10.06 -1.40 0.00
N LEU A 20 10.55 -0.37 -0.70
CA LEU A 20 11.70 0.42 -0.24
C LEU A 20 11.35 1.27 0.98
N ALA A 21 10.20 1.96 0.96
CA ALA A 21 9.77 2.82 2.05
C ALA A 21 9.44 2.04 3.33
N PHE A 22 8.80 0.88 3.20
CA PHE A 22 8.33 0.09 4.34
C PHE A 22 9.21 -1.13 4.64
N LYS A 23 10.36 -1.29 3.96
CA LYS A 23 11.29 -2.42 4.08
C LYS A 23 10.59 -3.80 4.07
N CYS A 24 9.59 -3.96 3.22
CA CYS A 24 8.78 -5.17 3.14
C CYS A 24 9.02 -5.93 1.82
N GLN A 25 8.73 -7.23 1.77
CA GLN A 25 8.77 -7.99 0.52
C GLN A 25 7.48 -7.85 -0.30
N LYS A 26 7.58 -8.06 -1.61
CA LYS A 26 6.47 -7.90 -2.59
C LYS A 26 5.21 -8.73 -2.28
N ASN A 27 5.34 -9.78 -1.47
CA ASN A 27 4.24 -10.66 -1.04
C ASN A 27 3.82 -10.46 0.42
N GLU A 28 4.51 -9.61 1.18
CA GLU A 28 4.20 -9.33 2.59
C GLU A 28 3.20 -8.18 2.78
N PHE A 29 2.88 -7.45 1.71
CA PHE A 29 1.94 -6.35 1.76
C PHE A 29 0.82 -6.50 0.75
N VAL A 30 -0.35 -6.00 1.13
CA VAL A 30 -1.52 -5.86 0.27
C VAL A 30 -1.76 -4.39 0.09
N ALA A 31 -1.96 -3.92 -1.13
CA ALA A 31 -2.24 -2.52 -1.34
C ALA A 31 -3.39 -2.32 -2.33
N ARG A 32 -4.29 -1.41 -2.00
CA ARG A 32 -5.55 -1.15 -2.72
C ARG A 32 -5.74 0.35 -2.92
N LYS A 33 -6.46 0.74 -3.98
CA LYS A 33 -6.88 2.14 -4.15
C LYS A 33 -7.82 2.49 -3.00
N PHE A 34 -7.62 3.66 -2.40
CA PHE A 34 -8.46 4.15 -1.33
C PHE A 34 -8.62 5.67 -1.45
N GLU A 35 -9.82 6.09 -1.86
CA GLU A 35 -10.15 7.49 -2.16
C GLU A 35 -9.04 8.17 -3.00
N ASP A 36 -8.44 9.21 -2.44
CA ASP A 36 -7.40 10.08 -2.98
C ASP A 36 -5.97 9.51 -2.80
N GLY A 37 -5.84 8.19 -2.76
CA GLY A 37 -4.57 7.52 -2.49
C GLY A 37 -4.67 6.01 -2.49
N PHE A 38 -3.80 5.39 -1.70
CA PHE A 38 -3.68 3.94 -1.59
C PHE A 38 -3.63 3.54 -0.13
N LEU A 39 -4.21 2.38 0.16
CA LEU A 39 -4.18 1.80 1.50
C LEU A 39 -3.34 0.53 1.41
N VAL A 40 -2.24 0.53 2.16
CA VAL A 40 -1.19 -0.49 2.17
C VAL A 40 -1.28 -1.21 3.52
N SER A 41 -1.67 -2.47 3.50
CA SER A 41 -1.69 -3.36 4.66
C SER A 41 -0.39 -4.18 4.72
N ILE A 42 0.39 -4.05 5.80
CA ILE A 42 1.66 -4.75 6.03
C ILE A 42 1.58 -5.42 7.40
N ARG A 43 1.79 -6.74 7.48
CA ARG A 43 1.89 -7.48 8.75
C ARG A 43 0.83 -7.09 9.80
N SER A 44 -0.44 -7.09 9.41
CA SER A 44 -1.60 -6.72 10.25
C SER A 44 -1.74 -5.23 10.62
N LYS A 45 -0.91 -4.35 10.04
CA LYS A 45 -1.03 -2.90 10.15
C LYS A 45 -1.49 -2.33 8.82
N GLU A 46 -2.27 -1.26 8.85
CA GLU A 46 -2.70 -0.55 7.65
C GLU A 46 -2.05 0.82 7.59
N TYR A 47 -1.70 1.26 6.39
CA TYR A 47 -1.03 2.51 6.12
C TYR A 47 -1.74 3.21 4.97
N ARG A 48 -2.11 4.48 5.17
CA ARG A 48 -2.61 5.33 4.10
C ARG A 48 -1.41 5.97 3.43
N VAL A 49 -1.23 5.65 2.16
CA VAL A 49 -0.11 6.06 1.33
C VAL A 49 -0.65 6.88 0.16
N LYS A 50 -0.17 8.11 -0.01
CA LYS A 50 -0.43 8.87 -1.25
C LYS A 50 0.82 8.87 -2.11
N PHE A 51 0.61 8.66 -3.40
CA PHE A 51 1.64 8.86 -4.40
C PHE A 51 1.51 10.25 -4.99
N SER A 52 2.63 10.82 -5.41
CA SER A 52 2.65 12.05 -6.19
C SER A 52 1.94 11.82 -7.52
N GLU A 53 1.10 12.76 -7.96
CA GLU A 53 0.44 12.78 -9.27
C GLU A 53 1.40 13.18 -10.41
N GLY A 54 2.68 12.80 -10.29
CA GLY A 54 3.72 13.11 -11.27
C GLY A 54 4.10 11.92 -12.15
N PHE A 55 5.04 12.16 -13.06
CA PHE A 55 5.61 11.13 -13.95
C PHE A 55 6.32 9.98 -13.21
N SER A 56 6.70 10.21 -11.95
CA SER A 56 7.31 9.22 -11.07
C SER A 56 6.43 8.97 -9.85
N PRO A 57 6.03 7.72 -9.58
CA PRO A 57 5.14 7.43 -8.47
C PRO A 57 5.92 7.38 -7.14
N LYS A 58 6.27 8.56 -6.62
CA LYS A 58 6.88 8.74 -5.29
C LYS A 58 5.84 8.77 -4.20
N ILE A 59 6.12 8.11 -3.08
CA ILE A 59 5.32 8.21 -1.87
C ILE A 59 5.55 9.60 -1.25
N VAL A 60 4.55 10.47 -1.31
CA VAL A 60 4.60 11.82 -0.72
C VAL A 60 3.99 11.86 0.69
N TYR A 61 3.17 10.85 1.01
CA TYR A 61 2.51 10.74 2.29
C TYR A 61 2.40 9.28 2.68
N ALA A 62 2.77 8.94 3.91
CA ALA A 62 2.59 7.64 4.49
C ALA A 62 2.21 7.81 5.96
N LYS A 63 0.99 7.38 6.34
CA LYS A 63 0.54 7.42 7.73
C LYS A 63 -0.06 6.09 8.15
N GLU A 64 0.35 5.59 9.31
CA GLU A 64 -0.24 4.40 9.92
C GLU A 64 -1.70 4.69 10.29
N VAL A 65 -2.61 3.85 9.79
CA VAL A 65 -4.01 3.85 10.17
C VAL A 65 -4.19 2.72 11.16
N LYS A 66 -4.30 3.07 12.44
CA LYS A 66 -4.75 2.09 13.45
C LYS A 66 -6.24 1.86 13.23
N ARG A 67 -6.63 0.63 12.90
CA ARG A 67 -8.00 0.21 13.20
C ARG A 67 -8.16 0.36 14.71
N VAL A 68 -9.04 1.27 15.12
CA VAL A 68 -9.53 1.30 16.49
C VAL A 68 -10.26 -0.03 16.68
N SER A 69 -9.56 -1.04 17.18
CA SER A 69 -10.20 -2.15 17.86
C SER A 69 -10.90 -1.53 19.05
N LYS A 70 -12.18 -1.18 18.88
CA LYS A 70 -13.06 -0.92 20.01
C LYS A 70 -12.97 -2.17 20.89
N LYS A 71 -12.39 -1.98 22.07
CA LYS A 71 -12.27 -2.95 23.13
C LYS A 71 -13.65 -3.40 23.61
#